data_AF-A0A951QFB1-F1
#
_entry.id   AF-A0A951QFB1-F1
#
_cell.length_a   1.000
_cell.length_b   1.000
_cell.length_c   1.000
_cell.angle_alpha   90.00
_cell.angle_beta   90.00
_cell.angle_gamma   90.00
#
_symmetry.space_group_name_H-M   'P 1'
#
loop_
_entity.id
_entity.type
_entity.pdbx_description
1 polymer ?
#
loop_
_entity_poly.entity_id
_entity_poly.type
_entity_poly.pdbx_seq_one_letter_code
_entity_poly.pdbx_strand_id
1 'polypeptide(L)'
;MESVNRLSLHAFCRDNNLAKSTVYERCKQLEINTSDGLSSDDCDHLCREFNVKPVQKQAIPESATRPHIESGNHQIVLSAPSLPATLTLENLRSGSVTSIADPLNVAASFLQNADALIAAMNGDLQRRQQELQQTATAKDAIAQKAQELKLESRLYQQNANAIDQAQTQATTQLTTALEALQAFTKKPDGELEPSS
;
A
#
# COMPACT_ATOMS: atom_id res chain seq x y z
N MET A 1 10.65 -3.44 26.74
CA MET A 1 10.16 -2.30 25.94
C MET A 1 9.26 -2.89 24.86
N GLU A 2 7.97 -2.99 25.16
CA GLU A 2 6.98 -3.51 24.20
C GLU A 2 6.76 -2.45 23.13
N SER A 3 6.97 -2.83 21.87
CA SER A 3 6.64 -2.00 20.72
C SER A 3 5.12 -1.86 20.66
N VAL A 4 4.59 -0.75 21.17
CA VAL A 4 3.16 -0.42 21.06
C VAL A 4 2.86 -0.25 19.57
N ASN A 5 2.20 -1.26 18.99
CA ASN A 5 1.80 -1.26 17.59
C ASN A 5 0.63 -0.28 17.42
N ARG A 6 0.93 0.99 17.15
CA ARG A 6 -0.08 2.04 17.00
C ARG A 6 -0.67 1.98 15.59
N LEU A 7 -1.95 1.64 15.50
CA LEU A 7 -2.65 1.55 14.21
C LEU A 7 -3.22 2.91 13.86
N SER A 8 -2.97 3.40 12.64
CA SER A 8 -3.63 4.63 12.21
C SER A 8 -5.15 4.42 12.11
N LEU A 9 -5.95 5.42 12.50
CA LEU A 9 -7.41 5.39 12.36
C LEU A 9 -7.83 5.07 10.92
N HIS A 10 -7.05 5.53 9.94
CA HIS A 10 -7.31 5.25 8.53
C HIS A 10 -7.10 3.78 8.16
N ALA A 11 -6.06 3.14 8.69
CA ALA A 11 -5.83 1.70 8.52
C ALA A 11 -6.96 0.89 9.18
N PHE A 12 -7.36 1.24 10.41
CA PHE A 12 -8.47 0.59 11.10
C PHE A 12 -9.78 0.67 10.31
N CYS A 13 -10.13 1.85 9.77
CA CYS A 13 -11.35 2.02 8.97
C CYS A 13 -11.32 1.20 7.68
N ARG A 14 -10.15 1.13 7.02
CA ARG A 14 -9.95 0.36 5.80
C ARG A 14 -10.08 -1.14 6.05
N ASP A 15 -9.46 -1.63 7.12
CA ASP A 15 -9.39 -3.07 7.42
C ASP A 15 -10.75 -3.62 7.92
N ASN A 16 -11.57 -2.77 8.53
CA ASN A 16 -12.90 -3.12 9.04
C ASN A 16 -14.06 -2.66 8.14
N ASN A 17 -13.75 -2.08 6.96
CA ASN A 17 -14.72 -1.54 6.01
C ASN A 17 -15.75 -0.57 6.64
N LEU A 18 -15.28 0.31 7.53
CA LEU A 18 -16.09 1.29 8.23
C LEU A 18 -15.92 2.70 7.65
N ALA A 19 -16.99 3.49 7.66
CA ALA A 19 -16.93 4.88 7.23
C ALA A 19 -16.11 5.73 8.22
N LYS A 20 -15.08 6.42 7.73
CA LYS A 20 -14.13 7.20 8.54
C LYS A 20 -14.83 8.28 9.39
N SER A 21 -15.87 8.91 8.87
CA SER A 21 -16.67 9.92 9.60
C SER A 21 -17.36 9.30 10.82
N THR A 22 -17.98 8.14 10.66
CA THR A 22 -18.70 7.44 11.73
C THR A 22 -17.75 6.95 12.83
N VAL A 23 -16.58 6.41 12.46
CA VAL A 23 -15.59 5.95 13.44
C VAL A 23 -14.97 7.15 14.18
N TYR A 24 -14.68 8.25 13.49
CA TYR A 24 -14.13 9.46 14.10
C TYR A 24 -15.09 10.11 15.11
N GLU A 25 -16.37 10.21 14.78
CA GLU A 25 -17.40 10.71 15.69
C GLU A 25 -17.53 9.83 16.93
N ARG A 26 -17.46 8.50 16.77
CA ARG A 26 -17.51 7.57 17.90
C ARG A 26 -16.26 7.64 18.78
N CYS A 27 -15.08 7.79 18.19
CA CYS A 27 -13.84 8.03 18.96
C CYS A 27 -13.94 9.30 19.81
N LYS A 28 -14.55 10.37 19.27
CA LYS A 28 -14.79 11.62 20.00
C LYS A 28 -15.78 11.45 21.16
N GLN A 29 -16.80 10.60 20.98
CA GLN A 29 -17.79 10.30 22.03
C GLN A 29 -17.24 9.39 23.14
N LEU A 30 -16.23 8.58 22.83
CA LEU A 30 -15.55 7.67 23.76
C LEU A 30 -14.28 8.28 24.37
N GLU A 31 -14.00 9.56 24.10
CA GLU A 31 -12.79 10.28 24.56
C GLU A 31 -11.46 9.61 24.16
N ILE A 32 -11.45 8.88 23.04
CA ILE A 32 -10.26 8.21 22.50
C ILE A 32 -9.39 9.22 21.74
N ASN A 33 -8.13 9.38 22.15
CA ASN A 33 -7.19 10.27 21.48
C ASN A 33 -6.65 9.63 20.19
N THR A 34 -7.04 10.16 19.03
CA THR A 34 -6.63 9.66 17.72
C THR A 34 -5.43 10.39 17.12
N SER A 35 -4.85 11.37 17.83
CA SER A 35 -3.76 12.24 17.32
C SER A 35 -2.45 11.51 17.09
N ASP A 36 -2.13 10.53 17.95
CA ASP A 36 -0.91 9.72 17.85
C ASP A 36 -1.15 8.28 17.35
N GLY A 37 -2.34 8.02 16.81
CA GLY A 37 -2.80 6.68 16.41
C GLY A 37 -3.60 5.96 17.49
N LEU A 38 -4.32 4.91 17.09
CA LEU A 38 -5.13 4.07 17.99
C LEU A 38 -4.22 3.09 18.73
N SER A 39 -4.43 2.98 20.05
CA SER A 39 -3.83 1.91 20.85
C SER A 39 -4.52 0.57 20.54
N SER A 40 -3.90 -0.53 20.96
CA SER A 40 -4.51 -1.87 20.82
C SER A 40 -5.82 -1.97 21.60
N ASP A 41 -5.87 -1.37 22.80
CA ASP A 41 -7.05 -1.38 23.66
C ASP A 41 -8.21 -0.56 23.06
N ASP A 42 -7.89 0.58 22.41
CA ASP A 42 -8.88 1.39 21.70
C ASP A 42 -9.43 0.68 20.46
N CYS A 43 -8.57 -0.06 19.74
CA CYS A 43 -9.00 -0.89 18.61
C CYS A 43 -10.00 -1.97 19.06
N ASP A 44 -9.72 -2.65 20.18
CA ASP A 44 -10.61 -3.67 20.73
C ASP A 44 -11.94 -3.09 21.19
N HIS A 45 -11.92 -1.89 21.77
CA HIS A 45 -13.13 -1.19 22.18
C HIS A 45 -14.00 -0.79 20.98
N LEU A 46 -13.40 -0.24 19.92
CA LEU A 46 -14.09 0.09 18.67
C LEU A 46 -14.62 -1.15 17.95
N CYS A 47 -13.89 -2.27 17.96
CA CYS A 47 -14.36 -3.53 17.38
C CYS A 47 -15.63 -4.04 18.07
N ARG A 48 -15.69 -3.96 19.41
CA ARG A 48 -16.91 -4.33 20.17
C ARG A 48 -18.07 -3.40 19.84
N GLU A 49 -17.80 -2.10 19.77
CA GLU A 49 -18.83 -1.08 19.59
C GLU A 49 -19.49 -1.13 18.21
N PHE A 50 -18.68 -1.29 17.15
CA PHE A 50 -19.18 -1.42 15.78
C PHE A 50 -19.62 -2.84 15.45
N ASN A 51 -19.61 -3.75 16.44
CA ASN A 51 -19.86 -5.19 16.28
C ASN A 51 -19.06 -5.81 15.13
N VAL A 52 -17.87 -5.25 14.88
CA VAL A 52 -16.97 -5.74 13.85
C VAL A 52 -16.15 -6.83 14.50
N LYS A 53 -16.39 -8.06 14.07
CA LYS A 53 -15.49 -9.15 14.41
C LYS A 53 -14.11 -8.77 13.85
N PRO A 54 -13.05 -8.74 14.67
CA PRO A 54 -11.72 -8.68 14.10
C PRO A 54 -11.63 -9.79 13.06
N VAL A 55 -11.10 -9.49 11.87
CA VAL A 55 -10.78 -10.52 10.89
C VAL A 55 -9.64 -11.35 11.47
N GLN A 56 -9.98 -12.18 12.46
CA GLN A 56 -9.22 -13.36 12.80
C GLN A 56 -9.11 -14.13 11.49
N LYS A 57 -7.86 -14.31 11.07
CA LYS A 57 -7.41 -15.39 10.20
C LYS A 57 -8.21 -16.64 10.62
N GLN A 58 -9.26 -16.97 9.86
CA GLN A 58 -10.23 -17.98 10.27
C GLN A 58 -9.52 -19.34 10.26
N ALA A 59 -9.26 -19.89 11.44
CA ALA A 59 -9.25 -21.33 11.62
C ALA A 59 -10.71 -21.79 11.51
N ILE A 60 -10.99 -22.57 10.46
CA ILE A 60 -12.32 -23.12 10.18
C ILE A 60 -12.40 -24.49 10.88
N PRO A 61 -13.41 -24.75 11.73
CA PRO A 61 -13.66 -26.09 12.26
C PRO A 61 -14.31 -27.00 11.21
N GLU A 62 -13.92 -28.28 11.28
CA GLU A 62 -14.46 -29.44 10.56
C GLU A 62 -15.98 -29.41 10.35
N SER A 63 -16.44 -29.42 9.10
CA SER A 63 -17.22 -30.50 8.47
C SER A 63 -17.83 -30.03 7.14
N ALA A 64 -17.95 -30.97 6.20
CA ALA A 64 -18.33 -30.83 4.78
C ALA A 64 -17.19 -30.41 3.82
N THR A 65 -16.52 -31.46 3.35
CA THR A 65 -15.57 -31.58 2.24
C THR A 65 -15.81 -30.59 1.09
N ARG A 66 -14.98 -29.55 1.00
CA ARG A 66 -14.69 -28.82 -0.25
C ARG A 66 -13.18 -28.72 -0.41
N PRO A 67 -12.61 -29.02 -1.59
CA PRO A 67 -11.17 -28.97 -1.79
C PRO A 67 -10.65 -27.54 -1.65
N HIS A 68 -9.69 -27.36 -0.74
CA HIS A 68 -8.91 -26.15 -0.56
C HIS A 68 -7.68 -26.23 -1.46
N ILE A 69 -7.51 -25.29 -2.39
CA ILE A 69 -6.38 -25.24 -3.33
C ILE A 69 -5.48 -24.07 -2.90
N GLU A 70 -4.32 -24.40 -2.32
CA GLU A 70 -3.26 -23.43 -1.99
C GLU A 70 -2.29 -23.27 -3.16
N SER A 71 -2.06 -22.02 -3.59
CA SER A 71 -1.11 -21.66 -4.63
C SER A 71 0.28 -21.35 -4.04
N GLY A 72 1.10 -22.41 -3.88
CA GLY A 72 2.52 -22.47 -4.27
C GLY A 72 3.62 -21.80 -3.42
N ASN A 73 4.56 -22.62 -2.93
CA ASN A 73 5.99 -22.36 -3.10
C ASN A 73 6.74 -23.70 -3.24
N HIS A 74 7.66 -23.80 -4.19
CA HIS A 74 8.31 -25.05 -4.58
C HIS A 74 9.27 -25.56 -3.49
N GLN A 75 8.86 -26.59 -2.74
CA GLN A 75 9.80 -27.53 -2.13
C GLN A 75 9.27 -28.94 -2.33
N ILE A 76 9.93 -29.70 -3.20
CA ILE A 76 9.68 -31.13 -3.33
C ILE A 76 10.39 -31.80 -2.14
N VAL A 77 9.60 -32.28 -1.18
CA VAL A 77 10.06 -33.32 -0.26
C VAL A 77 9.35 -34.61 -0.70
N LEU A 78 10.11 -35.48 -1.38
CA LEU A 78 9.69 -36.84 -1.67
C LEU A 78 9.65 -37.60 -0.35
N SER A 79 8.46 -37.84 0.20
CA SER A 79 8.27 -38.78 1.30
C SER A 79 8.53 -40.19 0.80
N ALA A 80 9.38 -40.94 1.52
CA ALA A 80 9.65 -42.34 1.21
C ALA A 80 8.35 -43.17 1.25
N PRO A 81 8.16 -44.14 0.34
CA PRO A 81 6.96 -44.96 0.33
C PRO A 81 6.91 -45.81 1.60
N SER A 82 5.90 -45.61 2.44
CA SER A 82 5.67 -46.49 3.58
C SER A 82 5.03 -47.79 3.10
N LEU A 83 5.82 -48.85 3.10
CA LEU A 83 5.30 -50.21 2.99
C LEU A 83 4.55 -50.55 4.29
N PRO A 84 3.33 -51.09 4.21
CA PRO A 84 2.61 -51.52 5.41
C PRO A 84 3.38 -52.63 6.12
N ALA A 85 3.55 -52.48 7.44
CA ALA A 85 4.31 -53.38 8.31
C ALA A 85 3.64 -54.76 8.53
N THR A 86 2.49 -55.02 7.92
CA THR A 86 1.77 -56.29 8.04
C THR A 86 1.26 -56.73 6.67
N LEU A 87 1.95 -57.69 6.07
CA LEU A 87 1.49 -58.42 4.90
C LEU A 87 0.81 -59.70 5.39
N THR A 88 -0.52 -59.71 5.37
CA THR A 88 -1.31 -60.90 5.70
C THR A 88 -1.46 -61.78 4.46
N LEU A 89 -1.21 -63.08 4.59
CA LEU A 89 -1.28 -64.09 3.52
C LEU A 89 -2.68 -64.26 2.87
N GLU A 90 -3.65 -63.46 3.30
CA GLU A 90 -5.00 -63.37 2.74
C GLU A 90 -5.01 -62.61 1.39
N ASN A 91 -4.04 -61.71 1.15
CA ASN A 91 -3.89 -60.98 -0.11
C ASN A 91 -3.37 -61.83 -1.29
N LEU A 92 -2.98 -63.07 -1.04
CA LEU A 92 -2.56 -64.04 -2.07
C LEU A 92 -3.66 -65.05 -2.43
N ARG A 93 -4.84 -64.98 -1.79
CA ARG A 93 -6.04 -65.73 -2.21
C ARG A 93 -6.86 -64.87 -3.17
N SER A 94 -6.53 -65.03 -4.44
CA SER A 94 -7.39 -64.86 -5.63
C SER A 94 -8.77 -64.23 -5.41
N GLY A 95 -8.89 -62.96 -5.81
CA GLY A 95 -10.15 -62.35 -6.21
C GLY A 95 -10.84 -61.44 -5.18
N SER A 96 -10.15 -60.43 -4.65
CA SER A 96 -10.86 -59.28 -4.07
C SER A 96 -11.20 -58.31 -5.20
N VAL A 97 -12.48 -58.24 -5.55
CA VAL A 97 -12.99 -57.06 -6.26
C VAL A 97 -12.85 -55.90 -5.28
N THR A 98 -11.89 -55.01 -5.52
CA THR A 98 -11.90 -53.66 -4.94
C THR A 98 -13.11 -52.94 -5.52
N SER A 99 -14.28 -53.22 -4.95
CA SER A 99 -15.51 -52.53 -5.31
C SER A 99 -15.47 -51.16 -4.67
N ILE A 100 -15.22 -50.13 -5.48
CA ILE A 100 -15.67 -48.79 -5.09
C ILE A 100 -17.19 -48.90 -5.02
N ALA A 101 -17.78 -48.63 -3.86
CA ALA A 101 -19.22 -48.81 -3.64
C ALA A 101 -20.08 -48.06 -4.68
N ASP A 102 -19.52 -46.98 -5.25
CA ASP A 102 -20.08 -46.23 -6.37
C ASP A 102 -18.95 -45.61 -7.24
N PRO A 103 -18.39 -46.34 -8.23
CA PRO A 103 -17.27 -45.87 -9.03
C PRO A 103 -17.67 -44.69 -9.95
N LEU A 104 -18.94 -44.59 -10.31
CA LEU A 104 -19.45 -43.52 -11.16
C LEU A 104 -19.53 -42.20 -10.39
N ASN A 105 -19.98 -42.25 -9.13
CA ASN A 105 -20.01 -41.05 -8.28
C ASN A 105 -18.61 -40.52 -7.93
N VAL A 106 -17.65 -41.42 -7.72
CA VAL A 106 -16.23 -41.03 -7.53
C VAL A 106 -15.66 -40.39 -8.79
N ALA A 107 -15.91 -40.97 -9.98
CA ALA A 107 -15.47 -40.38 -11.25
C ALA A 107 -16.12 -39.02 -11.51
N ALA A 108 -17.42 -38.87 -11.25
CA ALA A 108 -18.13 -37.59 -11.38
C ALA A 108 -17.57 -36.52 -10.45
N SER A 109 -17.32 -36.87 -9.19
CA SER A 109 -16.70 -35.98 -8.20
C SER A 109 -15.28 -35.57 -8.61
N PHE A 110 -14.49 -36.50 -9.14
CA PHE A 110 -13.14 -36.19 -9.64
C PHE A 110 -13.17 -35.20 -10.79
N LEU A 111 -14.03 -35.42 -11.80
CA LEU A 111 -14.16 -34.52 -12.94
C LEU A 111 -14.63 -33.13 -12.50
N GLN A 112 -15.61 -33.06 -11.62
CA GLN A 112 -16.09 -31.79 -11.07
C GLN A 112 -14.98 -31.02 -10.32
N ASN A 113 -14.15 -31.73 -9.55
CA ASN A 113 -13.01 -31.13 -8.86
C ASN A 113 -11.91 -30.69 -9.84
N ALA A 114 -11.66 -31.46 -10.90
CA ALA A 114 -10.72 -31.09 -11.95
C ALA A 114 -11.17 -29.83 -12.69
N ASP A 115 -12.45 -29.73 -13.04
CA ASP A 115 -13.04 -28.56 -13.68
C ASP A 115 -12.96 -27.32 -12.78
N ALA A 116 -13.26 -27.48 -11.49
CA ALA A 116 -13.12 -26.41 -10.51
C ALA A 116 -11.67 -25.93 -10.36
N LEU A 117 -10.70 -26.86 -10.35
CA LEU A 117 -9.27 -26.54 -10.31
C LEU A 117 -8.83 -25.79 -11.58
N ILE A 118 -9.24 -26.26 -12.76
CA ILE A 118 -8.93 -25.59 -14.04
C ILE A 118 -9.51 -24.17 -14.07
N ALA A 119 -10.76 -24.00 -13.64
CA ALA A 119 -11.39 -22.69 -13.55
C ALA A 119 -10.65 -21.76 -12.58
N ALA A 120 -10.24 -22.27 -11.41
CA ALA A 120 -9.47 -21.51 -10.43
C ALA A 120 -8.09 -21.11 -10.97
N MET A 121 -7.38 -22.01 -11.66
CA MET A 121 -6.09 -21.72 -12.30
C MET A 121 -6.23 -20.64 -13.37
N ASN A 122 -7.25 -20.72 -14.21
CA ASN A 122 -7.51 -19.71 -15.24
C ASN A 122 -7.84 -18.34 -14.63
N GLY A 123 -8.64 -18.32 -13.56
CA GLY A 123 -8.94 -17.09 -12.82
C GLY A 123 -7.69 -16.47 -12.16
N ASP A 124 -6.80 -17.30 -11.62
CA ASP A 124 -5.52 -16.84 -11.06
C ASP A 124 -4.60 -16.23 -12.12
N LEU A 125 -4.45 -16.90 -13.26
CA LEU A 125 -3.67 -16.38 -14.39
C LEU A 125 -4.22 -15.05 -14.90
N GLN A 126 -5.54 -14.93 -15.04
CA GLN A 126 -6.18 -13.67 -15.46
C GLN A 126 -5.91 -12.54 -14.46
N ARG A 127 -6.00 -12.82 -13.15
CA ARG A 127 -5.70 -11.83 -12.10
C ARG A 127 -4.24 -11.37 -12.17
N ARG A 128 -3.29 -12.30 -12.26
CA ARG A 128 -1.86 -11.97 -12.39
C ARG A 128 -1.58 -11.16 -13.65
N GLN A 129 -2.22 -11.50 -14.77
CA GLN A 129 -2.06 -10.76 -16.01
C GLN A 129 -2.59 -9.33 -15.91
N GLN A 130 -3.72 -9.14 -15.22
CA GLN A 130 -4.29 -7.83 -14.95
C GLN A 130 -3.41 -6.99 -14.02
N GLU A 131 -2.91 -7.58 -12.93
CA GLU A 131 -1.98 -6.93 -12.00
C GLU A 131 -0.68 -6.49 -12.70
N LEU A 132 -0.15 -7.34 -13.59
CA LEU A 132 1.03 -7.01 -14.39
C LEU A 132 0.77 -5.81 -15.32
N GLN A 133 -0.36 -5.79 -16.01
CA GLN A 133 -0.74 -4.68 -16.90
C GLN A 133 -0.96 -3.37 -16.13
N GLN A 134 -1.62 -3.43 -14.98
CA GLN A 134 -1.83 -2.26 -14.12
C GLN A 134 -0.50 -1.71 -13.61
N THR A 135 0.40 -2.59 -13.19
CA THR A 135 1.74 -2.21 -12.71
C THR A 135 2.56 -1.57 -13.83
N ALA A 136 2.54 -2.13 -15.05
CA ALA A 136 3.23 -1.56 -16.20
C ALA A 136 2.70 -0.16 -16.54
N THR A 137 1.36 0.00 -16.59
CA THR A 137 0.71 1.29 -16.85
C THR A 137 1.07 2.33 -15.77
N ALA A 138 1.03 1.95 -14.49
CA ALA A 138 1.37 2.84 -13.39
C ALA A 138 2.83 3.28 -13.44
N LYS A 139 3.75 2.36 -13.74
CA LYS A 139 5.18 2.66 -13.92
C LYS A 139 5.38 3.72 -15.02
N ASP A 140 4.73 3.55 -16.16
CA ASP A 140 4.89 4.48 -17.29
C ASP A 140 4.31 5.86 -16.96
N ALA A 141 3.15 5.92 -16.29
CA ALA A 141 2.56 7.16 -15.82
C ALA A 141 3.45 7.90 -14.81
N ILE A 142 4.07 7.18 -13.87
CA ILE A 142 5.02 7.76 -12.91
C ILE A 142 6.25 8.30 -13.64
N ALA A 143 6.81 7.55 -14.58
CA ALA A 143 7.97 8.00 -15.36
C ALA A 143 7.66 9.28 -16.14
N GLN A 144 6.49 9.36 -16.77
CA GLN A 144 6.03 10.56 -17.47
C GLN A 144 5.90 11.75 -16.51
N LYS A 145 5.23 11.59 -15.36
CA LYS A 145 5.10 12.68 -14.38
C LYS A 145 6.42 13.12 -13.77
N ALA A 146 7.37 12.21 -13.57
CA ALA A 146 8.70 12.57 -13.11
C ALA A 146 9.45 13.46 -14.13
N GLN A 147 9.29 13.17 -15.44
CA GLN A 147 9.87 13.99 -16.50
C GLN A 147 9.22 15.38 -16.57
N GLU A 148 7.89 15.45 -16.49
CA GLU A 148 7.15 16.72 -16.46
C GLU A 148 7.59 17.58 -15.25
N LEU A 149 7.63 17.00 -14.05
CA LEU A 149 8.05 17.71 -12.84
C LEU A 149 9.49 18.22 -12.94
N LYS A 150 10.40 17.44 -13.53
CA LYS A 150 11.78 17.87 -13.75
C LYS A 150 11.86 19.08 -14.68
N LEU A 151 11.03 19.11 -15.72
CA LEU A 151 10.96 20.23 -16.65
C LEU A 151 10.38 21.47 -15.97
N GLU A 152 9.27 21.34 -15.25
CA GLU A 152 8.66 22.44 -14.49
C GLU A 152 9.61 23.00 -13.43
N SER A 153 10.31 22.15 -12.69
CA SER A 153 11.30 22.57 -11.69
C SER A 153 12.42 23.41 -12.33
N ARG A 154 12.90 23.01 -13.50
CA ARG A 154 13.92 23.77 -14.24
C ARG A 154 13.38 25.13 -14.70
N LEU A 155 12.16 25.18 -15.23
CA LEU A 155 11.53 26.44 -15.64
C LEU A 155 11.34 27.37 -14.45
N TYR A 156 10.87 26.84 -13.32
CA TYR A 156 10.74 27.60 -12.08
C TYR A 156 12.08 28.21 -11.63
N GLN A 157 13.15 27.41 -11.60
CA GLN A 157 14.49 27.89 -11.24
C GLN A 157 14.97 29.01 -12.17
N GLN A 158 14.75 28.86 -13.49
CA GLN A 158 15.09 29.90 -14.45
C GLN A 158 14.32 31.20 -14.20
N ASN A 159 13.02 31.11 -13.97
CA ASN A 159 12.17 32.27 -13.69
C ASN A 159 12.55 32.96 -12.37
N ALA A 160 12.83 32.18 -11.32
CA ALA A 160 13.27 32.71 -10.03
C ALA A 160 14.59 33.48 -10.19
N ASN A 161 15.59 32.89 -10.86
CA ASN A 161 16.86 33.56 -11.12
C ASN A 161 16.69 34.87 -11.92
N ALA A 162 15.78 34.89 -12.90
CA ALA A 162 15.51 36.10 -13.68
C ALA A 162 14.87 37.20 -12.82
N ILE A 163 13.94 36.84 -11.93
CA ILE A 163 13.32 37.77 -10.98
C ILE A 163 14.37 38.32 -10.01
N ASP A 164 15.23 37.47 -9.46
CA ASP A 164 16.28 37.88 -8.52
C ASP A 164 17.29 38.85 -9.16
N GLN A 165 17.66 38.59 -10.42
CA GLN A 165 18.51 39.49 -11.20
C GLN A 165 17.83 40.85 -11.44
N ALA A 166 16.55 40.83 -11.84
CA ALA A 166 15.78 42.05 -12.05
C ALA A 166 15.62 42.87 -10.76
N GLN A 167 15.35 42.21 -9.63
CA GLN A 167 15.29 42.84 -8.32
C GLN A 167 16.63 43.46 -7.93
N THR A 168 17.73 42.71 -8.09
CA THR A 168 19.08 43.21 -7.80
C THR A 168 19.38 44.45 -8.62
N GLN A 169 19.11 44.43 -9.92
CA GLN A 169 19.30 45.59 -10.81
C GLN A 169 18.45 46.79 -10.38
N ALA A 170 17.17 46.57 -10.08
CA ALA A 170 16.26 47.63 -9.64
C ALA A 170 16.73 48.25 -8.31
N THR A 171 17.19 47.43 -7.35
CA THR A 171 17.74 47.92 -6.08
C THR A 171 19.04 48.70 -6.28
N THR A 172 19.97 48.22 -7.11
CA THR A 172 21.20 48.95 -7.42
C THR A 172 20.91 50.30 -8.09
N GLN A 173 19.98 50.33 -9.03
CA GLN A 173 19.54 51.58 -9.68
C GLN A 173 18.93 52.55 -8.68
N LEU A 174 18.07 52.07 -7.77
CA LEU A 174 17.49 52.88 -6.71
C LEU A 174 18.55 53.46 -5.77
N THR A 175 19.50 52.63 -5.30
CA THR A 175 20.60 53.09 -4.44
C THR A 175 21.43 54.17 -5.14
N THR A 176 21.79 53.95 -6.41
CA THR A 176 22.54 54.93 -7.21
C THR A 176 21.77 56.25 -7.33
N ALA A 177 20.46 56.21 -7.56
CA ALA A 177 19.62 57.41 -7.66
C ALA A 177 19.53 58.16 -6.32
N LEU A 178 19.43 57.44 -5.20
CA LEU A 178 19.41 58.02 -3.86
C LEU A 178 20.76 58.68 -3.51
N GLU A 179 21.88 58.04 -3.84
CA GLU A 179 23.22 58.61 -3.66
C GLU A 179 23.42 59.88 -4.47
N ALA A 180 22.95 59.90 -5.73
CA ALA A 180 23.00 61.09 -6.58
C ALA A 180 22.19 62.27 -6.00
N LEU A 181 20.97 61.99 -5.49
CA LEU A 181 20.16 63.01 -4.81
C LEU A 181 20.85 63.56 -3.55
N GLN A 182 21.44 62.69 -2.73
CA GLN A 182 22.19 63.12 -1.55
C GLN A 182 23.39 64.01 -1.91
N ALA A 183 24.14 63.65 -2.96
CA ALA A 183 25.25 64.46 -3.45
C ALA A 183 24.81 65.87 -3.89
N PHE A 184 23.65 65.98 -4.55
CA PHE A 184 23.07 67.28 -4.93
C PHE A 184 22.70 68.14 -3.71
N THR A 185 22.18 67.53 -2.64
CA THR A 185 21.84 68.26 -1.41
C THR A 185 23.06 68.64 -0.56
N LYS A 186 24.22 68.02 -0.78
CA LYS A 186 25.49 68.27 -0.05
C LYS A 186 26.41 69.30 -0.73
N LYS A 187 25.90 70.19 -1.58
CA LYS A 187 26.70 71.24 -2.25
C LYS A 187 27.59 71.98 -1.22
N PRO A 188 28.88 72.24 -1.51
CA PRO A 188 29.84 72.70 -0.51
C PRO A 188 29.50 74.09 0.01
N ASP A 189 29.21 74.16 1.31
CA ASP A 189 29.40 75.37 2.11
C ASP A 189 30.91 75.63 2.19
N GLY A 190 31.43 76.49 1.32
CA GLY A 190 32.78 77.04 1.49
C GLY A 190 33.60 77.26 0.22
N GLU A 191 33.21 78.22 -0.61
CA GLU A 191 34.20 79.10 -1.26
C GLU A 191 33.96 80.52 -0.72
N LEU A 192 34.56 80.77 0.45
CA LEU A 192 34.91 82.10 0.92
C LEU A 192 36.12 82.56 0.10
N GLU A 193 35.88 83.35 -0.95
CA GLU A 193 36.94 84.15 -1.56
C GLU A 193 37.39 85.23 -0.54
N PRO A 194 38.69 85.34 -0.25
CA PRO A 194 39.22 86.27 0.73
C PRO A 194 39.23 87.71 0.19
N SER A 195 38.79 88.64 1.03
CA SER A 195 38.92 90.08 0.81
C SER A 195 40.38 90.47 0.51
N SER A 196 40.61 91.16 -0.60
CA SER A 196 41.69 92.14 -0.80
C SER A 196 41.31 93.12 -1.90
#